data_AF-A0A811L1X5-F1
#
_entry.id   AF-A0A811L1X5-F1
#
_cell.length_a   1.000
_cell.length_b   1.000
_cell.length_c   1.000
_cell.angle_alpha   90.00
_cell.angle_beta   90.00
_cell.angle_gamma   90.00
#
_symmetry.space_group_name_H-M   'P 1'
#
loop_
_entity.id
_entity.type
_entity.pdbx_description
1 polymer ?
#
loop_
_entity_poly.entity_id
_entity_poly.type
_entity_poly.pdbx_seq_one_letter_code
_entity_poly.pdbx_strand_id
1 'polypeptide(L)'
;MFGNTWSYPFSDKGEYLASCSHDRKVFIWKEVANKWTRIYEYTQHEASINSVAWAPHNYGLIFACGSTDCTISIVTNYDDIWKPAKIFNAHEQGVNAVSWAPAKGSRTVINVNEIIMPKRVVSGGNDKMVKVWREVSEDKWELDTELAGHTDWVRDVAWAPVESHNHFTIASCGSDGMVIIWRTDNIGAKTWKRTVLCNVEAPVYNVSWNSNGTVLAVAFSDNRVALYQERTQNNALF
;
A
#
# COMPACT_ATOMS: atom_id res chain seq x y z
N MET A 1 1.15 -14.78 -8.47
CA MET A 1 0.59 -13.43 -8.29
C MET A 1 1.77 -12.49 -8.18
N PHE A 2 1.97 -11.60 -9.16
CA PHE A 2 3.05 -10.61 -9.11
C PHE A 2 2.50 -9.41 -8.34
N GLY A 3 2.97 -9.20 -7.10
CA GLY A 3 2.68 -7.98 -6.35
C GLY A 3 3.31 -6.78 -7.06
N ASN A 4 2.58 -5.67 -7.14
CA ASN A 4 2.93 -4.44 -7.88
C ASN A 4 4.42 -4.07 -7.78
N THR A 5 5.18 -4.34 -8.84
CA THR A 5 6.61 -4.01 -8.95
C THR A 5 6.79 -2.60 -9.49
N TRP A 6 6.99 -1.61 -8.62
CA TRP A 6 7.40 -0.27 -9.04
C TRP A 6 8.89 -0.10 -8.72
N SER A 7 9.65 0.26 -9.76
CA SER A 7 11.08 0.61 -9.70
C SER A 7 11.29 1.80 -8.76
N TYR A 8 12.27 1.70 -7.87
CA TYR A 8 12.64 2.76 -6.92
C TYR A 8 13.85 3.54 -7.47
N PRO A 9 13.68 4.75 -8.03
CA PRO A 9 14.81 5.54 -8.51
C PRO A 9 15.45 6.29 -7.34
N PHE A 10 16.54 5.75 -6.80
CA PHE A 10 17.48 6.56 -6.05
C PHE A 10 18.60 6.94 -7.03
N SER A 11 18.72 8.22 -7.37
CA SER A 11 19.58 8.69 -8.48
C SER A 11 21.05 8.31 -8.34
N ASP A 12 21.52 7.92 -7.15
CA ASP A 12 22.92 7.50 -6.93
C ASP A 12 23.09 6.07 -6.40
N LYS A 13 22.00 5.33 -6.07
CA LYS A 13 22.08 3.98 -5.48
C LYS A 13 21.60 2.84 -6.39
N GLY A 14 21.14 3.13 -7.60
CA GLY A 14 20.68 2.15 -8.58
C GLY A 14 19.20 1.78 -8.43
N GLU A 15 18.67 1.02 -9.38
CA GLU A 15 17.28 0.58 -9.39
C GLU A 15 17.10 -0.69 -8.54
N TYR A 16 16.02 -0.71 -7.77
CA TYR A 16 15.64 -1.83 -6.91
C TYR A 16 14.31 -2.44 -7.37
N LEU A 17 14.23 -3.77 -7.28
CA LEU A 17 13.02 -4.55 -7.55
C LEU A 17 12.76 -5.48 -6.36
N ALA A 18 11.51 -5.54 -5.90
CA ALA A 18 11.06 -6.52 -4.91
C ALA A 18 10.16 -7.55 -5.59
N SER A 19 10.30 -8.81 -5.22
CA SER A 19 9.42 -9.89 -5.66
C SER A 19 9.03 -10.76 -4.47
N CYS A 20 7.76 -11.09 -4.33
CA CYS A 20 7.25 -12.00 -3.30
C CYS A 20 6.58 -13.23 -3.92
N SER A 21 6.53 -14.33 -3.17
CA SER A 21 6.02 -15.62 -3.68
C SER A 21 5.33 -16.46 -2.60
N HIS A 22 4.64 -17.51 -3.05
CA HIS A 22 3.99 -18.51 -2.20
C HIS A 22 5.01 -19.41 -1.47
N ASP A 23 6.28 -19.37 -1.86
CA ASP A 23 7.38 -20.05 -1.18
C ASP A 23 7.81 -19.38 0.14
N ARG A 24 7.08 -18.32 0.54
CA ARG A 24 7.25 -17.55 1.79
C ARG A 24 8.44 -16.60 1.76
N LYS A 25 8.95 -16.28 0.57
CA LYS A 25 10.14 -15.46 0.40
C LYS A 25 9.83 -14.12 -0.27
N VAL A 26 10.57 -13.09 0.16
CA VAL A 26 10.75 -11.86 -0.62
C VAL A 26 12.20 -11.81 -1.06
N PHE A 27 12.41 -11.55 -2.35
CA PHE A 27 13.73 -11.24 -2.89
C PHE A 27 13.80 -9.77 -3.25
N ILE A 28 14.92 -9.14 -2.89
CA ILE A 28 15.27 -7.81 -3.37
C ILE A 28 16.40 -7.95 -4.37
N TRP A 29 16.18 -7.37 -5.53
CA TRP A 29 17.12 -7.33 -6.64
C TRP A 29 17.60 -5.89 -6.82
N LYS A 30 18.87 -5.76 -7.20
CA LYS A 30 19.49 -4.49 -7.56
C LYS A 30 20.08 -4.61 -8.96
N GLU A 31 19.80 -3.61 -9.79
CA GLU A 31 20.44 -3.50 -11.09
C GLU A 31 21.84 -2.92 -10.95
N VAL A 32 22.82 -3.64 -11.47
CA VAL A 32 24.22 -3.20 -11.55
C VAL A 32 24.71 -3.48 -12.96
N ALA A 33 25.07 -2.42 -13.69
CA ALA A 33 25.55 -2.51 -15.07
C ALA A 33 24.61 -3.35 -15.99
N ASN A 34 23.31 -3.00 -16.00
CA ASN A 34 22.26 -3.66 -16.78
C ASN A 34 22.05 -5.16 -16.44
N LYS A 35 22.44 -5.59 -15.23
CA LYS A 35 22.22 -6.93 -14.72
C LYS A 35 21.54 -6.88 -13.36
N TRP A 36 20.44 -7.60 -13.23
CA TRP A 36 19.75 -7.78 -11.96
C TRP A 36 20.46 -8.84 -11.12
N THR A 37 20.86 -8.45 -9.92
CA THR A 37 21.46 -9.35 -8.93
C THR A 37 20.61 -9.35 -7.66
N ARG A 38 20.41 -10.52 -7.06
CA ARG A 38 19.70 -10.62 -5.79
C ARG A 38 20.62 -10.18 -4.65
N ILE A 39 20.22 -9.14 -3.93
CA ILE A 39 20.99 -8.54 -2.83
C ILE A 39 20.45 -8.89 -1.45
N TYR A 40 19.19 -9.34 -1.36
CA TYR A 40 18.57 -9.70 -0.10
C TYR A 40 17.47 -10.76 -0.28
N GLU A 41 17.31 -11.60 0.73
CA GLU A 41 16.30 -12.65 0.83
C GLU A 41 15.67 -12.59 2.22
N TYR A 42 14.35 -12.37 2.26
CA TYR A 42 13.56 -12.34 3.49
C TYR A 42 12.73 -13.62 3.61
N THR A 43 12.84 -14.32 4.74
CA THR A 43 12.25 -15.66 4.94
C THR A 43 11.54 -15.84 6.29
N GLN A 44 11.12 -14.74 6.94
CA GLN A 44 10.55 -14.78 8.30
C GLN A 44 9.02 -14.99 8.33
N HIS A 45 8.39 -15.18 7.17
CA HIS A 45 6.96 -15.52 7.10
C HIS A 45 6.75 -17.03 7.13
N GLU A 46 5.65 -17.45 7.75
CA GLU A 46 5.32 -18.88 7.93
C GLU A 46 4.41 -19.41 6.82
N ALA A 47 3.79 -18.51 6.06
CA ALA A 47 2.91 -18.82 4.93
C ALA A 47 3.16 -17.88 3.73
N SER A 48 2.42 -18.11 2.65
CA SER A 48 2.55 -17.39 1.38
C SER A 48 2.56 -15.88 1.55
N ILE A 49 3.47 -15.19 0.84
CA ILE A 49 3.51 -13.73 0.79
C ILE A 49 2.71 -13.28 -0.43
N ASN A 50 1.64 -12.53 -0.18
CA ASN A 50 0.65 -12.18 -1.20
C ASN A 50 0.93 -10.83 -1.83
N SER A 51 1.57 -9.92 -1.09
CA SER A 51 1.86 -8.57 -1.55
C SER A 51 3.17 -8.04 -0.97
N VAL A 52 3.87 -7.24 -1.77
CA VAL A 52 5.05 -6.46 -1.38
C VAL A 52 4.93 -5.05 -1.95
N ALA A 53 5.29 -4.04 -1.18
CA ALA A 53 5.24 -2.64 -1.59
C ALA A 53 6.42 -1.85 -1.02
N TRP A 54 7.08 -1.05 -1.86
CA TRP A 54 8.10 -0.10 -1.44
C TRP A 54 7.49 1.11 -0.74
N ALA A 55 8.15 1.58 0.30
CA ALA A 55 7.82 2.85 0.93
C ALA A 55 8.20 4.05 0.04
N PRO A 56 7.60 5.23 0.26
CA PRO A 56 8.07 6.48 -0.35
C PRO A 56 9.57 6.70 -0.15
N HIS A 57 10.23 7.22 -1.20
CA HIS A 57 11.69 7.20 -1.25
C HIS A 57 12.39 8.09 -0.21
N ASN A 58 11.68 9.10 0.27
CA ASN A 58 12.16 9.99 1.32
C ASN A 58 12.19 9.34 2.71
N TYR A 59 11.58 8.17 2.90
CA TYR A 59 11.72 7.36 4.12
C TYR A 59 12.98 6.49 4.12
N GLY A 60 13.68 6.38 2.99
CA GLY A 60 14.78 5.46 2.80
C GLY A 60 14.34 4.14 2.18
N LEU A 61 15.27 3.18 2.09
CA LEU A 61 15.02 1.89 1.45
C LEU A 61 14.25 0.96 2.39
N ILE A 62 12.92 0.99 2.28
CA ILE A 62 11.99 0.24 3.14
C ILE A 62 10.95 -0.45 2.26
N PHE A 63 10.63 -1.71 2.55
CA PHE A 63 9.46 -2.39 1.97
C PHE A 63 8.54 -2.95 3.04
N ALA A 64 7.26 -3.09 2.69
CA ALA A 64 6.26 -3.82 3.45
C ALA A 64 5.87 -5.09 2.69
N CYS A 65 5.59 -6.19 3.39
CA CYS A 65 4.97 -7.36 2.79
C CYS A 65 3.90 -7.97 3.70
N GLY A 66 2.79 -8.40 3.09
CA GLY A 66 1.65 -9.05 3.76
C GLY A 66 1.60 -10.52 3.43
N SER A 67 1.29 -11.35 4.43
CA SER A 67 1.29 -12.81 4.31
C SER A 67 -0.02 -13.43 4.79
N THR A 68 -0.31 -14.62 4.27
CA THR A 68 -1.41 -15.48 4.75
C THR A 68 -1.21 -15.90 6.21
N ASP A 69 -0.02 -15.74 6.78
CA ASP A 69 0.26 -16.01 8.21
C ASP A 69 -0.29 -14.94 9.18
N CYS A 70 -1.21 -14.10 8.71
CA CYS A 70 -1.86 -13.04 9.49
C CYS A 70 -0.94 -11.90 9.92
N THR A 71 0.29 -11.81 9.37
CA THR A 71 1.25 -10.75 9.72
C THR A 71 1.64 -9.86 8.55
N ILE A 72 2.09 -8.65 8.88
CA ILE A 72 2.75 -7.74 7.95
C ILE A 72 4.19 -7.55 8.43
N SER A 73 5.15 -7.64 7.53
CA SER A 73 6.54 -7.30 7.83
C SER A 73 6.90 -5.98 7.19
N ILE A 74 7.58 -5.11 7.93
CA ILE A 74 8.20 -3.88 7.45
C ILE A 74 9.71 -4.08 7.56
N VAL A 75 10.45 -4.00 6.45
CA VAL A 75 11.89 -4.26 6.46
C VAL A 75 12.61 -3.01 5.98
N THR A 76 13.45 -2.46 6.86
CA THR A 76 14.22 -1.25 6.64
C THR A 76 15.68 -1.61 6.38
N ASN A 77 16.28 -1.02 5.35
CA ASN A 77 17.71 -1.13 5.11
C ASN A 77 18.46 0.09 5.70
N TYR A 78 19.39 -0.20 6.61
CA TYR A 78 20.33 0.77 7.18
C TYR A 78 21.73 0.38 6.72
N ASP A 79 22.26 1.11 5.73
CA ASP A 79 23.61 0.88 5.18
C ASP A 79 23.90 -0.59 4.89
N ASP A 80 23.08 -1.18 4.02
CA ASP A 80 23.14 -2.59 3.60
C ASP A 80 22.77 -3.63 4.69
N ILE A 81 22.39 -3.19 5.89
CA ILE A 81 21.84 -4.03 6.95
C ILE A 81 20.32 -3.97 6.93
N TRP A 82 19.67 -5.09 6.62
CA TRP A 82 18.20 -5.20 6.62
C TRP A 82 17.67 -5.59 7.99
N LYS A 83 16.82 -4.74 8.57
CA LYS A 83 16.16 -4.94 9.86
C LYS A 83 14.65 -5.11 9.67
N PRO A 84 14.08 -6.27 10.04
CA PRO A 84 12.64 -6.49 9.98
C PRO A 84 11.94 -6.07 11.28
N ALA A 85 10.79 -5.42 11.12
CA ALA A 85 9.76 -5.21 12.13
C ALA A 85 8.50 -5.97 11.70
N LYS A 86 7.76 -6.56 12.63
CA LYS A 86 6.57 -7.35 12.32
C LYS A 86 5.34 -6.82 13.05
N ILE A 87 4.26 -6.64 12.30
CA ILE A 87 2.92 -6.38 12.79
C ILE A 87 2.23 -7.73 12.94
N PHE A 88 2.11 -8.19 14.18
CA PHE A 88 1.42 -9.44 14.50
C PHE A 88 -0.08 -9.23 14.52
N ASN A 89 -0.83 -10.29 14.19
CA ASN A 89 -2.30 -10.28 14.17
C ASN A 89 -2.87 -9.10 13.36
N ALA A 90 -2.25 -8.81 12.22
CA ALA A 90 -2.70 -7.72 11.36
C ALA A 90 -4.14 -7.97 10.90
N HIS A 91 -4.42 -9.19 10.45
CA HIS A 91 -5.75 -9.66 10.05
C HIS A 91 -6.02 -11.03 10.64
N GLU A 92 -7.28 -11.37 10.89
CA GLU A 92 -7.63 -12.67 11.49
C GLU A 92 -7.46 -13.86 10.53
N GLN A 93 -7.55 -13.61 9.22
CA GLN A 93 -7.58 -14.65 8.19
C GLN A 93 -6.54 -14.42 7.07
N GLY A 94 -5.40 -13.80 7.39
CA GLY A 94 -4.33 -13.55 6.44
C GLY A 94 -4.46 -12.22 5.71
N VAL A 95 -3.32 -11.72 5.24
CA VAL A 95 -3.17 -10.42 4.58
C VAL A 95 -2.97 -10.63 3.09
N ASN A 96 -3.85 -10.05 2.27
CA ASN A 96 -3.81 -10.20 0.81
C ASN A 96 -2.99 -9.08 0.15
N ALA A 97 -3.13 -7.85 0.65
CA ALA A 97 -2.53 -6.68 0.03
C ALA A 97 -2.00 -5.68 1.06
N VAL A 98 -0.95 -4.94 0.66
CA VAL A 98 -0.37 -3.83 1.43
C VAL A 98 -0.04 -2.68 0.48
N SER A 99 -0.24 -1.45 0.94
CA SER A 99 0.17 -0.23 0.23
C SER A 99 0.63 0.84 1.20
N TRP A 100 1.63 1.63 0.82
CA TRP A 100 2.14 2.72 1.66
C TRP A 100 1.33 4.00 1.48
N ALA A 101 1.15 4.75 2.56
CA ALA A 101 0.68 6.12 2.49
C ALA A 101 1.74 7.01 1.80
N PRO A 102 1.32 8.09 1.11
CA PRO A 102 2.24 9.06 0.56
C PRO A 102 2.98 9.77 1.69
N ALA A 103 4.24 10.10 1.45
CA ALA A 103 4.99 10.83 2.45
C ALA A 103 4.62 12.32 2.43
N LYS A 104 4.25 12.86 3.60
CA LYS A 104 4.15 14.30 3.84
C LYS A 104 5.36 14.78 4.63
N GLY A 105 5.89 15.93 4.23
CA GLY A 105 7.08 16.53 4.80
C GLY A 105 8.34 15.93 4.18
N SER A 106 9.02 16.71 3.34
CA SER A 106 10.32 16.30 2.80
C SER A 106 11.39 16.70 3.78
N ARG A 107 12.30 15.77 4.14
CA ARG A 107 13.54 16.09 4.87
C ARG A 107 14.44 17.11 4.14
N THR A 108 14.12 17.50 2.90
CA THR A 108 14.92 18.39 2.06
C THR A 108 14.51 19.87 2.09
N VAL A 109 13.45 20.25 2.81
CA VAL A 109 13.12 21.67 2.98
C VAL A 109 13.36 22.05 4.44
N ILE A 110 14.33 22.94 4.64
CA ILE A 110 14.64 23.61 5.90
C ILE A 110 13.49 24.55 6.25
N ASN A 111 12.34 24.00 6.61
CA ASN A 111 11.28 24.72 7.29
C ASN A 111 11.14 24.07 8.66
N VAL A 112 11.58 24.80 9.69
CA VAL A 112 11.81 24.32 11.06
C VAL A 112 10.51 23.89 11.78
N ASN A 113 9.37 23.91 11.07
CA ASN A 113 8.03 23.61 11.58
C ASN A 113 7.26 22.56 10.76
N GLU A 114 7.88 21.84 9.81
CA GLU A 114 7.19 20.73 9.13
C GLU A 114 6.92 19.60 10.13
N ILE A 115 5.62 19.34 10.38
CA ILE A 115 5.17 18.19 11.15
C ILE A 115 5.51 16.94 10.33
N ILE A 116 6.58 16.24 10.72
CA ILE A 116 6.92 14.94 10.14
C ILE A 116 5.79 13.99 10.49
N MET A 117 5.02 13.59 9.47
CA MET A 117 3.93 12.66 9.69
C MET A 117 4.49 11.24 9.82
N PRO A 118 3.99 10.44 10.78
CA PRO A 118 4.46 9.07 10.95
C PRO A 118 4.14 8.24 9.71
N LYS A 119 5.04 7.30 9.39
CA LYS A 119 4.85 6.39 8.27
C LYS A 119 3.59 5.56 8.49
N ARG A 120 2.87 5.28 7.40
CA ARG A 120 1.62 4.54 7.43
C ARG A 120 1.54 3.54 6.29
N VAL A 121 0.90 2.41 6.58
CA VAL A 121 0.63 1.32 5.62
C VAL A 121 -0.84 0.97 5.74
N VAL A 122 -1.51 0.78 4.60
CA VAL A 122 -2.84 0.17 4.55
C VAL A 122 -2.71 -1.29 4.17
N SER A 123 -3.55 -2.14 4.75
CA SER A 123 -3.66 -3.56 4.42
C SER A 123 -5.09 -4.00 4.21
N GLY A 124 -5.29 -5.01 3.37
CA GLY A 124 -6.56 -5.71 3.19
C GLY A 124 -6.39 -7.21 3.45
N GLY A 125 -7.38 -7.82 4.11
CA GLY A 125 -7.32 -9.23 4.49
C GLY A 125 -8.59 -10.02 4.18
N ASN A 126 -8.53 -11.34 4.44
CA ASN A 126 -9.69 -12.23 4.30
C ASN A 126 -10.71 -12.06 5.45
N ASP A 127 -10.36 -11.31 6.49
CA ASP A 127 -11.27 -10.87 7.55
C ASP A 127 -12.23 -9.76 7.09
N LYS A 128 -12.24 -9.45 5.78
CA LYS A 128 -13.13 -8.47 5.12
C LYS A 128 -12.82 -7.04 5.53
N MET A 129 -11.69 -6.84 6.21
CA MET A 129 -11.32 -5.55 6.76
C MET A 129 -10.22 -4.90 5.94
N VAL A 130 -10.30 -3.57 5.83
CA VAL A 130 -9.17 -2.73 5.46
C VAL A 130 -8.65 -2.08 6.74
N LYS A 131 -7.35 -2.16 7.00
CA LYS A 131 -6.75 -1.62 8.23
C LYS A 131 -5.60 -0.69 7.90
N VAL A 132 -5.50 0.41 8.63
CA VAL A 132 -4.41 1.38 8.52
C VAL A 132 -3.52 1.26 9.74
N TRP A 133 -2.23 1.07 9.51
CA TRP A 133 -1.18 0.94 10.52
C TRP A 133 -0.32 2.19 10.52
N ARG A 134 0.15 2.57 11.71
CA ARG A 134 1.00 3.75 11.90
C ARG A 134 2.24 3.38 12.69
N GLU A 135 3.39 3.86 12.24
CA GLU A 135 4.65 3.78 12.98
C GLU A 135 4.58 4.70 14.21
N VAL A 136 4.80 4.16 15.40
CA VAL A 136 4.74 4.89 16.68
C VAL A 136 6.15 5.12 17.25
N SER A 137 7.05 4.18 17.03
CA SER A 137 8.49 4.32 17.26
C SER A 137 9.23 3.52 16.20
N GLU A 138 10.56 3.62 16.17
CA GLU A 138 11.38 2.74 15.33
C GLU A 138 10.97 1.28 15.58
N ASP A 139 10.67 0.57 14.49
CA ASP A 139 10.24 -0.83 14.46
C ASP A 139 8.92 -1.16 15.20
N LYS A 140 8.17 -0.17 15.70
CA LYS A 140 6.87 -0.38 16.36
C LYS A 140 5.73 0.23 15.58
N TRP A 141 4.76 -0.61 15.25
CA TRP A 141 3.58 -0.26 14.48
C TRP A 141 2.33 -0.59 15.28
N GLU A 142 1.36 0.30 15.23
CA GLU A 142 0.07 0.15 15.91
C GLU A 142 -1.07 0.33 14.92
N LEU A 143 -2.20 -0.33 15.20
CA LEU A 143 -3.43 -0.14 14.45
C LEU A 143 -3.91 1.30 14.66
N ASP A 144 -4.04 2.05 13.57
CA ASP A 144 -4.58 3.40 13.63
C ASP A 144 -6.09 3.40 13.40
N THR A 145 -6.56 2.76 12.34
CA THR A 145 -8.00 2.74 12.01
C THR A 145 -8.40 1.46 11.30
N GLU A 146 -9.63 1.02 11.56
CA GLU A 146 -10.31 -0.03 10.81
C GLU A 146 -11.36 0.57 9.88
N LEU A 147 -11.38 0.08 8.64
CA LEU A 147 -12.24 0.56 7.57
C LEU A 147 -13.18 -0.58 7.17
N ALA A 148 -14.30 -0.68 7.90
CA ALA A 148 -15.32 -1.69 7.68
C ALA A 148 -16.26 -1.29 6.53
N GLY A 149 -16.49 -2.21 5.59
CA GLY A 149 -17.39 -1.95 4.46
C GLY A 149 -17.47 -3.03 3.40
N HIS A 150 -16.48 -3.92 3.31
CA HIS A 150 -16.55 -5.11 2.47
C HIS A 150 -17.33 -6.23 3.17
N THR A 151 -18.02 -7.07 2.39
CA THR A 151 -18.81 -8.20 2.90
C THR A 151 -18.14 -9.55 2.66
N ASP A 152 -17.02 -9.55 1.93
CA ASP A 152 -16.17 -10.71 1.65
C ASP A 152 -14.69 -10.29 1.61
N TRP A 153 -13.77 -11.21 1.31
CA TRP A 153 -12.31 -10.99 1.36
C TRP A 153 -11.89 -9.75 0.58
N VAL A 154 -11.09 -8.89 1.20
CA VAL A 154 -10.46 -7.76 0.54
C VAL A 154 -9.28 -8.29 -0.28
N ARG A 155 -9.35 -8.14 -1.59
CA ARG A 155 -8.35 -8.67 -2.54
C ARG A 155 -7.16 -7.74 -2.71
N ASP A 156 -7.42 -6.44 -2.79
CA ASP A 156 -6.36 -5.45 -3.01
C ASP A 156 -6.69 -4.12 -2.30
N VAL A 157 -5.64 -3.38 -1.95
CA VAL A 157 -5.71 -2.04 -1.38
C VAL A 157 -4.65 -1.15 -2.00
N ALA A 158 -5.02 0.06 -2.37
CA ALA A 158 -4.12 1.04 -2.96
C ALA A 158 -4.33 2.40 -2.33
N TRP A 159 -3.29 2.90 -1.67
CA TRP A 159 -3.26 4.29 -1.20
C TRP A 159 -2.92 5.20 -2.39
N ALA A 160 -3.66 6.28 -2.58
CA ALA A 160 -3.33 7.26 -3.61
C ALA A 160 -1.94 7.89 -3.32
N PRO A 161 -1.04 7.95 -4.31
CA PRO A 161 0.36 8.38 -4.12
C PRO A 161 0.51 9.88 -3.89
N VAL A 162 -0.55 10.65 -4.12
CA VAL A 162 -0.58 12.10 -3.92
C VAL A 162 -1.86 12.44 -3.17
N GLU A 163 -1.77 13.39 -2.25
CA GLU A 163 -2.94 14.02 -1.69
C GLU A 163 -3.61 14.87 -2.78
N SER A 164 -4.80 14.45 -3.19
CA SER A 164 -5.60 15.21 -4.14
C SER A 164 -6.63 16.06 -3.39
N HIS A 165 -6.72 17.34 -3.73
CA HIS A 165 -7.70 18.27 -3.17
C HIS A 165 -7.76 18.31 -1.62
N ASN A 166 -6.64 18.16 -0.91
CA ASN A 166 -6.56 18.10 0.56
C ASN A 166 -7.21 16.86 1.20
N HIS A 167 -7.38 15.76 0.45
CA HIS A 167 -7.87 14.50 0.98
C HIS A 167 -6.85 13.37 0.76
N PHE A 168 -6.65 12.56 1.79
CA PHE A 168 -6.04 11.25 1.64
C PHE A 168 -7.08 10.28 1.13
N THR A 169 -6.72 9.51 0.11
CA THR A 169 -7.63 8.56 -0.53
C THR A 169 -7.02 7.17 -0.52
N ILE A 170 -7.82 6.18 -0.12
CA ILE A 170 -7.52 4.75 -0.25
C ILE A 170 -8.60 4.15 -1.16
N ALA A 171 -8.18 3.29 -2.09
CA ALA A 171 -9.08 2.40 -2.80
C ALA A 171 -8.91 0.98 -2.25
N SER A 172 -10.02 0.25 -2.11
CA SER A 172 -10.01 -1.18 -1.80
C SER A 172 -10.97 -1.92 -2.72
N CYS A 173 -10.67 -3.18 -3.00
CA CYS A 173 -11.56 -4.03 -3.78
C CYS A 173 -11.60 -5.45 -3.21
N GLY A 174 -12.70 -6.17 -3.45
CA GLY A 174 -12.93 -7.47 -2.81
C GLY A 174 -13.65 -8.50 -3.67
N SER A 175 -13.75 -9.71 -3.13
CA SER A 175 -14.55 -10.81 -3.70
C SER A 175 -16.05 -10.50 -3.74
N ASP A 176 -16.49 -9.55 -2.93
CA ASP A 176 -17.86 -9.04 -2.88
C ASP A 176 -18.24 -8.19 -4.10
N GLY A 177 -17.32 -8.00 -5.04
CA GLY A 177 -17.55 -7.21 -6.25
C GLY A 177 -17.57 -5.70 -6.02
N MET A 178 -17.25 -5.26 -4.80
CA MET A 178 -17.22 -3.84 -4.46
C MET A 178 -15.84 -3.25 -4.74
N VAL A 179 -15.83 -2.02 -5.26
CA VAL A 179 -14.69 -1.10 -5.15
C VAL A 179 -15.11 0.03 -4.23
N ILE A 180 -14.37 0.21 -3.14
CA ILE A 180 -14.67 1.22 -2.12
C ILE A 180 -13.56 2.26 -2.10
N ILE A 181 -13.96 3.53 -2.11
CA ILE A 181 -13.09 4.69 -1.93
C ILE A 181 -13.28 5.21 -0.51
N TRP A 182 -12.17 5.35 0.20
CA TRP A 182 -12.11 5.87 1.56
C TRP A 182 -11.40 7.21 1.52
N ARG A 183 -12.01 8.26 2.06
CA ARG A 183 -11.43 9.61 2.09
C ARG A 183 -11.37 10.20 3.49
N THR A 184 -10.31 10.93 3.77
CA THR A 184 -10.19 11.77 4.97
C THR A 184 -9.35 13.00 4.70
N ASP A 185 -9.69 14.12 5.31
CA ASP A 185 -8.94 15.38 5.25
C ASP A 185 -7.77 15.36 6.24
N ASN A 186 -7.83 14.44 7.21
CA ASN A 186 -6.82 14.27 8.24
C ASN A 186 -6.49 12.79 8.37
N ILE A 187 -5.29 12.39 7.95
CA ILE A 187 -4.84 11.00 8.01
C ILE A 187 -4.83 10.43 9.44
N GLY A 188 -4.73 11.28 10.46
CA GLY A 188 -4.80 10.92 11.87
C GLY A 188 -6.22 10.84 12.42
N ALA A 189 -7.23 11.22 11.63
CA ALA A 189 -8.61 11.02 12.01
C ALA A 189 -8.94 9.52 12.03
N LYS A 190 -9.71 9.11 13.04
CA LYS A 190 -10.20 7.74 13.15
C LYS A 190 -11.31 7.42 12.16
N THR A 191 -11.93 8.45 11.58
CA THR A 191 -13.06 8.34 10.67
C THR A 191 -12.64 8.62 9.24
N TRP A 192 -13.07 7.75 8.33
CA TRP A 192 -12.89 7.91 6.89
C TRP A 192 -14.24 7.84 6.21
N LYS A 193 -14.51 8.77 5.30
CA LYS A 193 -15.72 8.76 4.48
C LYS A 193 -15.64 7.62 3.46
N ARG A 194 -16.54 6.66 3.61
CA ARG A 194 -16.73 5.54 2.68
C ARG A 194 -17.59 5.96 1.48
N THR A 195 -17.20 5.60 0.28
CA THR A 195 -18.00 5.75 -0.95
C THR A 195 -17.82 4.51 -1.82
N VAL A 196 -18.92 3.83 -2.16
CA VAL A 196 -18.87 2.68 -3.08
C VAL A 196 -18.78 3.22 -4.50
N LEU A 197 -17.66 2.97 -5.18
CA LEU A 197 -17.42 3.43 -6.55
C LEU A 197 -18.20 2.58 -7.55
N CYS A 198 -18.17 1.26 -7.37
CA CYS A 198 -18.97 0.32 -8.12
C CYS A 198 -19.23 -0.94 -7.31
N ASN A 199 -20.31 -1.64 -7.66
CA ASN A 199 -20.67 -2.94 -7.15
C ASN A 199 -21.11 -3.80 -8.34
N VAL A 200 -20.36 -4.85 -8.64
CA VAL A 200 -20.58 -5.73 -9.79
C VAL A 200 -20.73 -7.17 -9.34
N GLU A 201 -21.39 -8.01 -10.14
CA GLU A 201 -21.59 -9.44 -9.84
C GLU A 201 -20.35 -10.30 -10.17
N ALA A 202 -19.16 -9.81 -9.82
CA ALA A 202 -17.88 -10.47 -10.11
C ALA A 202 -16.79 -9.99 -9.13
N PRO A 203 -15.94 -10.89 -8.61
CA PRO A 203 -14.79 -10.48 -7.81
C PRO A 203 -13.91 -9.43 -8.49
N VAL A 204 -13.42 -8.47 -7.71
CA VAL A 204 -12.44 -7.49 -8.17
C VAL A 204 -11.08 -7.84 -7.58
N TYR A 205 -10.09 -8.07 -8.43
CA TYR A 205 -8.81 -8.60 -8.00
C TYR A 205 -7.77 -7.54 -7.68
N ASN A 206 -7.76 -6.42 -8.42
CA ASN A 206 -6.73 -5.40 -8.26
C ASN A 206 -7.27 -3.98 -8.45
N VAL A 207 -6.66 -3.07 -7.70
CA VAL A 207 -6.86 -1.62 -7.82
C VAL A 207 -5.50 -0.92 -7.86
N SER A 208 -5.33 0.06 -8.74
CA SER A 208 -4.07 0.80 -8.85
C SER A 208 -4.30 2.24 -9.26
N TRP A 209 -3.69 3.17 -8.51
CA TRP A 209 -3.70 4.58 -8.85
C TRP A 209 -2.60 4.89 -9.86
N ASN A 210 -2.86 5.82 -10.78
CA ASN A 210 -1.77 6.46 -11.51
C ASN A 210 -0.88 7.29 -10.56
N SER A 211 0.30 7.69 -11.04
CA SER A 211 1.29 8.44 -10.25
C SER A 211 0.76 9.74 -9.65
N ASN A 212 -0.27 10.33 -10.26
CA ASN A 212 -0.87 11.60 -9.81
C ASN A 212 -2.09 11.39 -8.90
N GLY A 213 -2.52 10.15 -8.65
CA GLY A 213 -3.69 9.83 -7.83
C GLY A 213 -5.05 10.28 -8.41
N THR A 214 -5.11 10.58 -9.70
CA THR A 214 -6.32 11.11 -10.37
C THR A 214 -7.13 10.04 -11.09
N VAL A 215 -6.50 8.95 -11.50
CA VAL A 215 -7.14 7.85 -12.23
C VAL A 215 -6.89 6.55 -11.46
N LEU A 216 -7.97 5.80 -11.26
CA LEU A 216 -7.95 4.46 -10.66
C LEU A 216 -8.20 3.41 -11.75
N ALA A 217 -7.25 2.50 -11.91
CA ALA A 217 -7.45 1.28 -12.69
C ALA A 217 -8.02 0.18 -11.79
N VAL A 218 -9.02 -0.54 -12.30
CA VAL A 218 -9.71 -1.63 -11.61
C VAL A 218 -9.73 -2.86 -12.51
N ALA A 219 -9.24 -3.99 -12.01
CA ALA A 219 -9.23 -5.27 -12.72
C ALA A 219 -10.25 -6.25 -12.13
N PHE A 220 -11.15 -6.72 -12.97
CA PHE A 220 -12.26 -7.61 -12.61
C PHE A 220 -11.96 -9.06 -12.98
N SER A 221 -12.66 -10.01 -12.35
CA SER A 221 -12.50 -11.44 -12.64
C SER A 221 -13.03 -11.87 -14.01
N ASP A 222 -13.83 -11.03 -14.66
CA ASP A 222 -14.41 -11.28 -15.98
C ASP A 222 -13.51 -10.79 -17.14
N ASN A 223 -12.21 -10.62 -16.88
CA ASN A 223 -11.19 -10.14 -17.80
C ASN A 223 -11.35 -8.67 -18.24
N ARG A 224 -12.24 -7.90 -17.61
CA ARG A 224 -12.35 -6.45 -17.86
C ARG A 224 -11.37 -5.66 -17.00
N VAL A 225 -10.92 -4.54 -17.56
CA VAL A 225 -10.22 -3.48 -16.82
C VAL A 225 -10.96 -2.18 -17.07
N ALA A 226 -11.30 -1.46 -16.01
CA ALA A 226 -11.92 -0.14 -16.10
C ALA A 226 -11.01 0.93 -15.52
N LEU A 227 -11.10 2.13 -16.09
CA LEU A 227 -10.44 3.32 -15.58
C LEU A 227 -11.51 4.28 -15.04
N TYR A 228 -11.33 4.73 -13.81
CA TYR A 228 -12.20 5.69 -13.16
C TYR A 228 -11.42 6.98 -12.91
N GLN A 229 -12.05 8.10 -13.24
CA GLN A 229 -11.53 9.43 -12.94
C GLN A 229 -12.66 10.24 -12.29
N GLU A 230 -12.32 10.94 -11.22
CA GLU A 230 -13.26 11.86 -10.59
C GLU A 230 -13.49 13.07 -11.50
N ARG A 231 -14.74 13.32 -11.87
CA ARG A 231 -15.11 14.56 -12.55
C ARG A 231 -15.35 15.62 -11.50
N THR A 232 -14.57 16.69 -11.56
CA THR A 232 -14.93 17.93 -10.86
C THR A 232 -16.22 18.43 -11.51
N GLN A 233 -17.34 18.41 -10.78
CA GLN A 233 -18.49 19.20 -11.22
C GLN A 233 -18.06 20.66 -11.10
N ASN A 234 -17.73 21.28 -12.24
CA ASN A 234 -17.74 22.72 -12.33
C ASN A 234 -19.18 23.15 -12.06
N ASN A 235 -19.46 23.60 -10.83
CA ASN A 235 -20.61 24.44 -10.57
C ASN A 235 -20.38 25.74 -11.37
N ALA A 236 -20.84 25.74 -12.62
CA ALA A 236 -21.10 26.96 -13.35
C ALA A 236 -22.25 27.68 -12.63
N LEU A 237 -21.90 28.65 -11.80
CA LEU A 237 -22.81 29.72 -11.42
C LEU A 237 -22.54 30.87 -12.39
N PHE A 238 -23.38 31.01 -13.41
CA PHE A 238 -24.08 32.22 -13.86
C PHE A 238 -25.16 31.81 -14.87
#